data_AF-A0A7R9I869-F1
#
_entry.id   AF-A0A7R9I869-F1
#
_cell.length_a   1.000
_cell.length_b   1.000
_cell.length_c   1.000
_cell.angle_alpha   90.00
_cell.angle_beta   90.00
_cell.angle_gamma   90.00
#
_symmetry.space_group_name_H-M   'P 1'
#
loop_
_entity.id
_entity.type
_entity.pdbx_description
1 polymer ?
#
loop_
_entity_poly.entity_id
_entity_poly.type
_entity_poly.pdbx_seq_one_letter_code
_entity_poly.pdbx_strand_id
1 'polypeptide(L)'
;PCVVEDCGELQPDSDWGLAENDGTPDKYPPFPEDQELSTELKVEDVEEVVTNIKDSGNYYFSIKNYTDANRKYKKAIRYIDWCKTQSDKINSYDEMKLSEIKLVCLLNQAAVKLKVNLFREALYLCDK
;
A
#
# COMPACT_ATOMS: atom_id res chain seq x y z
N PRO A 1 -10.83 13.26 18.34
CA PRO A 1 -9.96 13.57 19.50
C PRO A 1 -8.68 12.75 19.34
N CYS A 2 -7.50 13.33 19.59
CA CYS A 2 -6.24 12.58 19.61
C CYS A 2 -6.04 12.06 21.04
N VAL A 3 -6.05 10.74 21.22
CA VAL A 3 -5.97 10.08 22.53
C VAL A 3 -5.09 8.84 22.44
N VAL A 4 -4.42 8.49 23.54
CA VAL A 4 -3.77 7.19 23.68
C VAL A 4 -4.88 6.18 24.00
N GLU A 5 -5.27 5.38 23.01
CA GLU A 5 -6.29 4.35 23.17
C GLU A 5 -5.77 3.15 23.94
N ASP A 6 -4.49 2.80 23.76
CA ASP A 6 -3.80 1.72 24.45
C ASP A 6 -2.30 2.02 24.61
N CYS A 7 -1.67 1.48 25.65
CA CYS A 7 -0.23 1.57 25.88
C CYS A 7 0.30 0.39 26.70
N GLY A 8 1.59 0.08 26.54
CA GLY A 8 2.25 -1.02 27.24
C GLY A 8 3.74 -1.07 26.93
N GLU A 9 4.39 -2.15 27.36
CA GLU A 9 5.80 -2.44 27.10
C GLU A 9 5.92 -3.64 26.16
N LEU A 10 6.62 -3.47 25.05
CA LEU A 10 6.99 -4.58 24.17
C LEU A 10 8.09 -5.39 24.84
N GLN A 11 7.88 -6.70 24.99
CA GLN A 11 8.92 -7.58 25.52
C GLN A 11 10.04 -7.75 24.47
N PRO A 12 11.28 -8.05 24.91
CA PRO A 12 12.33 -8.45 23.98
C PRO A 12 11.83 -9.54 23.03
N ASP A 13 12.22 -9.45 21.77
CA ASP A 13 11.85 -10.39 20.69
C ASP A 13 10.34 -10.48 20.36
N SER A 14 9.50 -9.58 20.90
CA SER A 14 8.10 -9.48 20.50
C SER A 14 7.95 -8.80 19.15
N ASP A 15 6.90 -9.17 18.43
CA ASP A 15 6.52 -8.47 17.19
C ASP A 15 6.16 -7.01 17.50
N TRP A 16 6.56 -6.11 16.60
CA TRP A 16 6.27 -4.68 16.72
C TRP A 16 4.76 -4.38 16.55
N GLY A 17 3.98 -5.34 16.03
CA GLY A 17 2.53 -5.19 15.85
C GLY A 17 2.16 -4.15 14.78
N LEU A 18 3.12 -3.77 13.93
CA LEU A 18 2.90 -2.78 12.87
C LEU A 18 2.28 -3.41 11.62
N ALA A 19 2.52 -4.69 11.38
CA ALA A 19 2.00 -5.40 10.22
C ALA A 19 0.46 -5.51 10.24
N GLU A 20 -0.13 -5.48 9.04
CA GLU A 20 -1.56 -5.75 8.89
C GLU A 20 -1.89 -7.21 9.27
N ASN A 21 -2.98 -7.40 10.01
CA ASN A 21 -3.49 -8.71 10.42
C ASN A 21 -5.02 -8.77 10.21
N ASP A 22 -5.47 -8.36 9.03
CA ASP A 22 -6.88 -8.26 8.67
C ASP A 22 -7.40 -9.49 7.88
N GLY A 23 -6.57 -10.53 7.78
CA GLY A 23 -6.87 -11.78 7.07
C GLY A 23 -6.63 -11.73 5.56
N THR A 24 -6.13 -10.61 5.02
CA THR A 24 -5.77 -10.46 3.61
C THR A 24 -4.29 -10.82 3.36
N PRO A 25 -3.85 -10.91 2.08
CA PRO A 25 -2.44 -11.10 1.75
C PRO A 25 -1.52 -9.95 2.20
N ASP A 26 -2.05 -8.77 2.48
CA ASP A 26 -1.29 -7.64 3.02
C ASP A 26 -0.89 -7.92 4.48
N LYS A 27 0.41 -8.16 4.68
CA LYS A 27 1.04 -8.39 6.00
C LYS A 27 2.12 -7.36 6.30
N TYR A 28 2.08 -6.22 5.62
CA TYR A 28 3.17 -5.24 5.65
C TYR A 28 2.83 -4.08 6.58
N PRO A 29 3.80 -3.35 7.12
CA PRO A 29 3.55 -2.12 7.89
C PRO A 29 2.79 -1.05 7.08
N PRO A 30 2.16 -0.04 7.70
CA PRO A 30 1.47 1.03 6.98
C PRO A 30 2.41 1.91 6.15
N PHE A 31 3.68 1.99 6.53
CA PHE A 31 4.73 2.77 5.88
C PHE A 31 5.89 1.85 5.49
N PRO A 32 6.43 1.98 4.26
CA PRO A 32 7.47 1.10 3.75
C PRO A 32 8.80 1.21 4.52
N GLU A 33 9.09 2.36 5.12
CA GLU A 33 10.29 2.61 5.93
C GLU A 33 10.37 1.73 7.18
N ASP A 34 9.22 1.34 7.73
CA ASP A 34 9.11 0.50 8.92
C ASP A 34 9.26 -0.99 8.59
N GLN A 35 9.39 -1.34 7.31
CA GLN A 35 9.65 -2.71 6.92
C GLN A 35 11.14 -2.99 7.07
N GLU A 36 11.48 -4.08 7.76
CA GLU A 36 12.83 -4.66 7.75
C GLU A 36 13.12 -5.30 6.38
N LEU A 37 13.05 -4.50 5.32
CA LEU A 37 13.61 -4.87 4.03
C LEU A 37 15.13 -4.87 4.23
N SER A 38 15.78 -5.96 3.84
CA SER A 38 17.23 -6.05 3.89
C SER A 38 17.86 -4.79 3.28
N THR A 39 19.04 -4.41 3.74
CA THR A 39 19.82 -3.26 3.25
C THR A 39 19.96 -3.17 1.73
N GLU A 40 19.65 -4.25 1.00
CA GLU A 40 19.41 -4.30 -0.42
C GLU A 40 17.92 -4.57 -0.69
N LEU A 41 17.15 -3.54 -1.04
CA LEU A 41 15.78 -3.70 -1.52
C LEU A 41 15.84 -4.33 -2.91
N LYS A 42 15.45 -5.60 -3.04
CA LYS A 42 15.27 -6.19 -4.37
C LYS A 42 13.92 -5.73 -4.91
N VAL A 43 13.87 -5.37 -6.18
CA VAL A 43 12.63 -4.85 -6.78
C VAL A 43 11.58 -5.95 -6.89
N GLU A 44 12.01 -7.20 -7.04
CA GLU A 44 11.15 -8.38 -7.01
C GLU A 44 10.40 -8.50 -5.67
N ASP A 45 11.07 -8.18 -4.55
CA ASP A 45 10.44 -8.20 -3.22
C ASP A 45 9.37 -7.09 -3.12
N VAL A 46 9.62 -5.93 -3.74
CA VAL A 46 8.63 -4.83 -3.78
C VAL A 46 7.45 -5.18 -4.67
N GLU A 47 7.68 -5.80 -5.83
CA GLU A 47 6.61 -6.23 -6.75
C GLU A 47 5.61 -7.15 -6.05
N GLU A 48 6.11 -8.13 -5.28
CA GLU A 48 5.28 -9.03 -4.49
C GLU A 48 4.50 -8.27 -3.41
N VAL A 49 5.18 -7.40 -2.65
CA VAL A 49 4.57 -6.58 -1.59
C VAL A 49 3.41 -5.74 -2.13
N VAL A 50 3.65 -4.98 -3.20
CA VAL A 50 2.63 -4.08 -3.76
C VAL A 50 1.48 -4.84 -4.41
N THR A 51 1.75 -6.03 -4.95
CA THR A 51 0.72 -6.93 -5.51
C THR A 51 -0.19 -7.44 -4.40
N ASN A 52 0.37 -7.94 -3.30
CA ASN A 52 -0.38 -8.42 -2.13
C ASN A 52 -1.24 -7.30 -1.52
N ILE A 53 -0.70 -6.08 -1.40
CA ILE A 53 -1.47 -4.91 -0.91
C ILE A 53 -2.61 -4.56 -1.88
N LYS A 54 -2.34 -4.50 -3.20
CA LYS A 54 -3.34 -4.21 -4.23
C LYS A 54 -4.46 -5.26 -4.24
N ASP A 55 -4.12 -6.55 -4.15
CA ASP A 55 -5.10 -7.64 -4.16
C ASP A 55 -5.95 -7.66 -2.88
N SER A 56 -5.37 -7.26 -1.74
CA SER A 56 -6.13 -7.00 -0.51
C SER A 56 -7.12 -5.85 -0.69
N GLY A 57 -6.73 -4.78 -1.41
CA GLY A 57 -7.65 -3.72 -1.81
C GLY A 57 -8.78 -4.22 -2.71
N ASN A 58 -8.48 -5.11 -3.67
CA ASN A 58 -9.48 -5.72 -4.55
C ASN A 58 -10.49 -6.58 -3.76
N TYR A 59 -10.01 -7.33 -2.77
CA TYR A 59 -10.87 -8.08 -1.85
C TYR A 59 -11.86 -7.14 -1.15
N TYR A 60 -11.37 -6.08 -0.50
CA TYR A 60 -12.25 -5.11 0.18
C TYR A 60 -13.23 -4.40 -0.76
N PHE A 61 -12.78 -4.08 -1.97
CA PHE A 61 -13.65 -3.49 -2.99
C PHE A 61 -14.79 -4.44 -3.36
N SER A 62 -14.50 -5.74 -3.53
CA SER A 62 -15.47 -6.77 -3.91
C SER A 62 -16.59 -6.93 -2.88
N ILE A 63 -16.27 -6.79 -1.59
CA ILE A 63 -17.25 -6.84 -0.48
C ILE A 63 -17.84 -5.46 -0.15
N LYS A 64 -17.61 -4.46 -1.01
CA LYS A 64 -18.09 -3.07 -0.87
C LYS A 64 -17.57 -2.34 0.38
N ASN A 65 -16.48 -2.82 0.99
CA ASN A 65 -15.76 -2.07 2.01
C ASN A 65 -14.81 -1.08 1.33
N TYR A 66 -15.38 0.05 0.91
CA TYR A 66 -14.66 1.08 0.17
C TYR A 66 -13.61 1.82 1.01
N THR A 67 -13.78 1.87 2.34
CA THR A 67 -12.82 2.50 3.25
C THR A 67 -11.50 1.75 3.24
N ASP A 68 -11.53 0.44 3.47
CA ASP A 68 -10.32 -0.38 3.47
C ASP A 68 -9.75 -0.57 2.07
N ALA A 69 -10.60 -0.69 1.04
CA ALA A 69 -10.12 -0.73 -0.35
C ALA A 69 -9.27 0.51 -0.68
N ASN A 70 -9.76 1.71 -0.36
CA ASN A 70 -9.00 2.95 -0.56
C ASN A 70 -7.72 3.01 0.30
N ARG A 71 -7.76 2.51 1.54
CA ARG A 71 -6.59 2.43 2.43
C ARG A 71 -5.48 1.59 1.80
N LYS A 72 -5.83 0.40 1.27
CA LYS A 72 -4.90 -0.53 0.62
C LYS A 72 -4.34 0.03 -0.70
N TYR A 73 -5.16 0.55 -1.61
CA TYR A 73 -4.63 1.15 -2.85
C TYR A 73 -3.69 2.33 -2.59
N LYS A 74 -4.03 3.20 -1.62
CA LYS A 74 -3.15 4.31 -1.21
C LYS A 74 -1.83 3.81 -0.62
N LYS A 75 -1.86 2.70 0.13
CA LYS A 75 -0.68 2.04 0.68
C LYS A 75 0.21 1.48 -0.43
N ALA A 76 -0.35 0.74 -1.40
CA ALA A 76 0.42 0.22 -2.53
C ALA A 76 1.14 1.33 -3.31
N ILE A 77 0.44 2.44 -3.60
CA ILE A 77 1.04 3.62 -4.26
C ILE A 77 2.22 4.17 -3.45
N ARG A 78 2.08 4.27 -2.12
CA ARG A 78 3.15 4.75 -1.23
C ARG A 78 4.39 3.86 -1.26
N TYR A 79 4.19 2.54 -1.23
CA TYR A 79 5.28 1.57 -1.33
C TYR A 79 6.03 1.68 -2.66
N ILE A 80 5.30 1.83 -3.77
CA ILE A 80 5.90 2.04 -5.09
C ILE A 80 6.70 3.34 -5.15
N ASP A 81 6.10 4.44 -4.67
CA ASP A 81 6.75 5.75 -4.66
C ASP A 81 8.02 5.73 -3.80
N TRP A 82 7.96 5.10 -2.63
CA TRP A 82 9.13 4.95 -1.77
C TRP A 82 10.23 4.12 -2.42
N CYS A 83 9.90 2.96 -3.00
CA CYS A 83 10.88 2.12 -3.70
C CYS A 83 11.64 2.91 -4.79
N LYS A 84 10.92 3.72 -5.57
CA LYS A 84 11.53 4.60 -6.59
C LYS A 84 12.47 5.66 -6.01
N THR A 85 12.31 6.07 -4.75
CA THR A 85 13.24 6.99 -4.08
C THR A 85 14.49 6.32 -3.51
N GLN A 86 14.42 5.03 -3.19
CA GLN A 86 15.51 4.32 -2.51
C GLN A 86 16.49 3.66 -3.48
N SER A 87 16.03 3.32 -4.68
CA SER A 87 16.84 2.55 -5.62
C SER A 87 17.33 3.42 -6.76
N ASP A 88 18.57 3.89 -6.62
CA ASP A 88 19.33 4.60 -7.68
C ASP A 88 19.57 3.72 -8.93
N LYS A 89 19.18 2.44 -8.91
CA LYS A 89 19.45 1.44 -9.96
C LYS A 89 18.28 0.48 -10.21
N ILE A 90 17.03 0.94 -10.12
CA ILE A 90 15.92 0.17 -10.72
C ILE A 90 16.16 0.11 -12.23
N ASN A 91 16.24 -1.08 -12.80
CA ASN A 91 16.34 -1.20 -14.25
C ASN A 91 15.01 -0.78 -14.91
N SER A 92 15.03 -0.42 -16.19
CA SER A 92 13.83 0.10 -16.87
C SER A 92 12.66 -0.89 -16.90
N TYR A 93 12.93 -2.19 -16.88
CA TYR A 93 11.90 -3.23 -16.91
C TYR A 93 11.12 -3.28 -15.59
N ASP A 94 11.83 -3.26 -14.48
CA ASP A 94 11.22 -3.27 -13.15
C ASP A 94 10.50 -1.95 -12.85
N GLU A 95 11.05 -0.82 -13.30
CA GLU A 95 10.37 0.47 -13.20
C GLU A 95 9.04 0.47 -13.96
N MET A 96 9.02 -0.12 -15.17
CA MET A 96 7.81 -0.24 -15.97
C MET A 96 6.74 -1.06 -15.26
N LYS A 97 7.09 -2.24 -14.73
CA LYS A 97 6.16 -3.07 -13.95
C LYS A 97 5.57 -2.35 -12.74
N LEU A 98 6.40 -1.71 -11.93
CA LEU A 98 5.93 -0.94 -10.77
C LEU A 98 5.00 0.20 -11.20
N SER A 99 5.28 0.83 -12.34
CA SER A 99 4.43 1.89 -12.90
C SER A 99 3.08 1.36 -13.38
N GLU A 100 3.04 0.15 -13.97
CA GLU A 100 1.78 -0.51 -14.34
C GLU A 100 0.92 -0.82 -13.10
N ILE A 101 1.53 -1.38 -12.05
CA ILE A 101 0.80 -1.65 -10.79
C ILE A 101 0.30 -0.35 -10.17
N LYS A 102 1.11 0.71 -10.18
CA LYS A 102 0.71 2.04 -9.67
C LYS A 102 -0.49 2.60 -10.45
N LEU A 103 -0.48 2.51 -11.78
CA LEU A 103 -1.60 2.94 -12.62
C LEU A 103 -2.88 2.20 -12.27
N VAL A 104 -2.82 0.88 -12.11
CA VAL A 104 -3.97 0.07 -11.68
C VAL A 104 -4.47 0.52 -10.30
N CYS A 105 -3.57 0.78 -9.35
CA CYS A 105 -3.96 1.27 -8.02
C CYS A 105 -4.62 2.65 -8.08
N LEU A 106 -4.11 3.58 -8.91
CA LEU A 106 -4.72 4.91 -9.10
C LEU A 106 -6.13 4.81 -9.67
N LEU A 107 -6.33 3.99 -10.71
CA LEU A 107 -7.64 3.76 -11.32
C LEU A 107 -8.62 3.09 -10.36
N ASN A 108 -8.17 2.08 -9.62
CA ASN A 108 -8.99 1.42 -8.60
C ASN A 108 -9.37 2.37 -7.46
N GLN A 109 -8.42 3.22 -7.04
CA GLN A 109 -8.70 4.26 -6.05
C GLN A 109 -9.72 5.28 -6.58
N ALA A 110 -9.59 5.72 -7.84
CA ALA A 110 -10.58 6.60 -8.47
C ALA A 110 -11.96 5.93 -8.52
N ALA A 111 -12.03 4.63 -8.85
CA ALA A 111 -13.28 3.87 -8.81
C ALA A 111 -13.89 3.84 -7.40
N VAL A 112 -13.08 3.67 -6.35
CA VAL A 112 -13.54 3.80 -4.96
C VAL A 112 -14.13 5.19 -4.72
N LYS A 113 -13.43 6.26 -5.11
CA LYS A 113 -13.92 7.65 -4.94
C LYS A 113 -15.25 7.88 -5.63
N LEU A 114 -15.44 7.31 -6.83
CA LEU A 114 -16.74 7.34 -7.52
C LEU A 114 -17.83 6.60 -6.73
N LYS A 115 -17.53 5.43 -6.14
CA LYS A 115 -18.49 4.66 -5.32
C LYS A 115 -18.97 5.40 -4.07
N VAL A 116 -18.14 6.29 -3.53
CA VAL A 116 -18.48 7.11 -2.35
C VAL A 116 -18.81 8.58 -2.70
N ASN A 117 -19.10 8.88 -3.97
CA ASN A 117 -19.48 10.21 -4.49
C ASN A 117 -18.42 11.33 -4.27
N LEU A 118 -17.15 10.98 -4.14
CA LEU A 118 -16.03 11.92 -4.05
C LEU A 118 -15.49 12.25 -5.45
N PHE A 119 -16.33 12.84 -6.30
CA PHE A 119 -16.04 13.02 -7.73
C PHE A 119 -14.79 13.86 -8.03
N ARG A 120 -14.51 14.90 -7.22
CA ARG A 120 -13.30 15.73 -7.39
C ARG A 120 -12.03 14.96 -7.11
N GLU A 121 -12.04 14.08 -6.11
CA GLU A 121 -10.89 13.24 -5.80
C GLU A 121 -10.68 12.17 -6.87
N ALA A 122 -11.76 11.61 -7.42
CA ALA A 122 -11.67 10.70 -8.56
C ALA A 122 -11.01 11.37 -9.76
N LEU A 123 -11.44 12.59 -10.12
CA LEU A 123 -10.84 13.37 -11.21
C LEU A 123 -9.35 13.61 -10.98
N TYR A 124 -8.98 14.06 -9.77
CA TYR A 124 -7.58 14.29 -9.40
C TYR A 124 -6.71 13.04 -9.55
N LEU A 125 -7.23 11.86 -9.23
CA LEU A 125 -6.50 10.59 -9.38
C LEU A 125 -6.34 10.17 -10.84
N CYS A 126 -7.27 10.52 -11.71
CA CYS A 126 -7.19 10.24 -13.15
C CYS A 126 -6.22 11.16 -13.90
N ASP A 127 -5.84 12.30 -13.32
CA ASP A 127 -4.88 13.25 -13.89
C ASP A 127 -3.42 12.96 -13.44
N LYS A 128 -3.20 11.96 -12.59
CA LYS A 128 -1.90 11.60 -12.03
C LYS A 128 -1.06 10.66 -12.88
#